data_AF-A0A495Z4H5-F1
#
_entry.id   AF-A0A495Z4H5-F1
#
_cell.length_a   1.000
_cell.length_b   1.000
_cell.length_c   1.000
_cell.angle_alpha   90.00
_cell.angle_beta   90.00
_cell.angle_gamma   90.00
#
_symmetry.space_group_name_H-M   'P 1'
#
loop_
_entity.id
_entity.type
_entity.pdbx_description
1 polymer ?
#
loop_
_entity_poly.entity_id
_entity_poly.type
_entity_poly.pdbx_seq_one_letter_code
_entity_poly.pdbx_strand_id
1 'polypeptide(L)'
;MKYAGLQNVESIMQAFDSEYTSQRANAKPASPVEVKVIDENTKDPRIEWYKQMFIDETITTEEYFDSFDMSEVEHFAFRTITDGSGSQTLCIEYTQGDVDAKYPRDQWIQMLLEKGVRIDDYKDYKEYLDIRTSLFPEEYLVDDDVDAFEQSAYIDKEIKKYQRIQEARRTNPDVKNWTMIGENALPSIPGRMYVCKTESGFKIKSKATSHGEPKLSEEQRTDLQNKGIEPEGWEVVYIDEKGNLV
;
A
#
# COMPACT_ATOMS: atom_id res chain seq x y z
N MET A 1 -4.30 -9.96 20.83
CA MET A 1 -5.08 -9.77 22.07
C MET A 1 -5.92 -8.53 21.89
N LYS A 2 -7.22 -8.54 22.25
CA LYS A 2 -8.04 -7.32 22.16
C LYS A 2 -7.74 -6.40 23.34
N TYR A 3 -7.50 -5.14 23.06
CA TYR A 3 -7.35 -4.05 23.99
C TYR A 3 -8.73 -3.58 24.47
N ALA A 4 -8.89 -3.56 25.79
CA ALA A 4 -10.13 -3.16 26.46
C ALA A 4 -9.93 -1.90 27.33
N GLY A 5 -8.80 -1.21 27.18
CA GLY A 5 -8.50 0.03 27.91
C GLY A 5 -9.24 1.24 27.33
N LEU A 6 -8.96 2.40 27.92
CA LEU A 6 -9.56 3.66 27.49
C LEU A 6 -9.09 4.01 26.07
N GLN A 7 -10.01 4.48 25.23
CA GLN A 7 -9.70 4.96 23.88
C GLN A 7 -9.20 6.41 23.95
N ASN A 8 -8.01 6.60 24.52
CA ASN A 8 -7.30 7.87 24.55
C ASN A 8 -5.82 7.66 24.17
N VAL A 9 -5.16 8.75 23.76
CA VAL A 9 -3.78 8.72 23.25
C VAL A 9 -2.82 8.04 24.22
N GLU A 10 -2.80 8.49 25.48
CA GLU A 10 -1.90 7.96 26.51
C GLU A 10 -2.05 6.45 26.70
N SER A 11 -3.30 5.98 26.84
CA SER A 11 -3.57 4.58 27.15
C SER A 11 -3.29 3.66 25.95
N ILE A 12 -3.50 4.13 24.72
CA ILE A 12 -3.20 3.39 23.48
C ILE A 12 -1.69 3.33 23.26
N MET A 13 -1.00 4.47 23.39
CA MET A 13 0.46 4.51 23.23
C MET A 13 1.15 3.66 24.30
N GLN A 14 0.73 3.75 25.57
CA GLN A 14 1.29 2.90 26.62
C GLN A 14 1.13 1.39 26.32
N ALA A 15 0.03 1.00 25.67
CA ALA A 15 -0.25 -0.40 25.36
C ALA A 15 0.58 -0.94 24.19
N PHE A 16 0.86 -0.12 23.17
CA PHE A 16 1.36 -0.62 21.88
C PHE A 16 2.68 0.00 21.42
N ASP A 17 3.06 1.16 21.95
CA ASP A 17 4.14 1.95 21.36
C ASP A 17 5.52 1.32 21.57
N SER A 18 5.74 0.61 22.68
CA SER A 18 6.97 -0.15 22.89
C SER A 18 7.12 -1.29 21.89
N GLU A 19 6.03 -2.00 21.59
CA GLU A 19 6.04 -3.09 20.59
C GLU A 19 6.30 -2.50 19.19
N TYR A 20 5.59 -1.43 18.84
CA TYR A 20 5.78 -0.74 17.56
C TYR A 20 7.22 -0.24 17.39
N THR A 21 7.75 0.44 18.40
CA THR A 21 9.12 0.96 18.38
C THR A 21 10.14 -0.18 18.37
N SER A 22 9.89 -1.30 19.04
CA SER A 22 10.80 -2.46 19.02
C SER A 22 10.90 -3.13 17.65
N GLN A 23 9.77 -3.25 16.94
CA GLN A 23 9.74 -3.76 15.56
C GLN A 23 10.39 -2.78 14.57
N ARG A 24 10.47 -1.51 14.96
CA ARG A 24 11.11 -0.42 14.21
C ARG A 24 12.44 0.01 14.85
N ALA A 25 13.03 -0.76 15.77
CA ALA A 25 14.18 -0.29 16.57
C ALA A 25 15.49 -0.15 15.78
N ASN A 26 15.50 -0.61 14.53
CA ASN A 26 16.56 -0.33 13.58
C ASN A 26 16.34 1.01 12.85
N ALA A 27 15.34 1.80 13.26
CA ALA A 27 15.05 3.08 12.66
C ALA A 27 16.12 4.11 12.91
N LYS A 28 16.66 4.62 11.81
CA LYS A 28 17.57 5.74 11.83
C LYS A 28 16.85 6.97 12.36
N PRO A 29 17.58 7.86 13.06
CA PRO A 29 17.06 9.17 13.41
C PRO A 29 16.70 9.95 12.14
N ALA A 30 15.80 10.93 12.29
CA ALA A 30 15.41 11.81 11.20
C ALA A 30 16.63 12.38 10.48
N SER A 31 16.56 12.38 9.15
CA SER A 31 17.61 12.88 8.25
C SER A 31 16.99 13.77 7.21
N PRO A 32 17.73 14.69 6.57
CA PRO A 32 17.16 15.47 5.48
C PRO A 32 16.53 14.55 4.42
N VAL A 33 15.25 14.75 4.13
CA VAL A 33 14.55 14.01 3.07
C VAL A 33 15.21 14.35 1.74
N GLU A 34 15.72 13.34 1.05
CA GLU A 34 16.34 13.51 -0.27
C GLU A 34 15.35 13.11 -1.37
N VAL A 35 15.04 14.04 -2.26
CA VAL A 35 14.29 13.79 -3.49
C VAL A 35 15.28 13.76 -4.65
N LYS A 36 15.36 12.61 -5.33
CA LYS A 36 16.26 12.38 -6.46
C LYS A 36 15.46 12.19 -7.74
N VAL A 37 15.83 12.91 -8.80
CA VAL A 37 15.35 12.63 -10.15
C VAL A 37 16.15 11.47 -10.70
N ILE A 38 15.45 10.41 -11.10
CA ILE A 38 15.99 9.21 -11.71
C ILE A 38 15.81 9.33 -13.22
N ASP A 39 16.94 9.30 -13.91
CA ASP A 39 16.99 9.15 -15.37
C ASP A 39 17.50 7.75 -15.78
N GLU A 40 17.49 7.51 -17.09
CA GLU A 40 18.01 6.27 -17.68
C GLU A 40 19.50 6.02 -17.40
N ASN A 41 20.26 7.07 -17.07
CA ASN A 41 21.70 7.02 -16.82
C ASN A 41 22.06 6.90 -15.33
N THR A 42 21.07 6.94 -14.43
CA THR A 42 21.29 6.91 -12.98
C THR A 42 21.76 5.51 -12.56
N LYS A 43 23.07 5.39 -12.27
CA LYS A 43 23.73 4.15 -11.83
C LYS A 43 23.67 3.95 -10.32
N ASP A 44 22.48 4.03 -9.75
CA ASP A 44 22.26 3.64 -8.36
C ASP A 44 21.75 2.19 -8.34
N PRO A 45 22.44 1.26 -7.69
CA PRO A 45 22.02 -0.14 -7.65
C PRO A 45 20.61 -0.35 -7.08
N ARG A 46 20.13 0.53 -6.20
CA ARG A 46 18.79 0.49 -5.62
C ARG A 46 17.72 0.87 -6.66
N ILE A 47 18.09 1.80 -7.54
CA ILE A 47 17.28 2.24 -8.68
C ILE A 47 17.28 1.18 -9.78
N GLU A 48 18.42 0.58 -10.07
CA GLU A 48 18.51 -0.52 -11.02
C GLU A 48 17.70 -1.73 -10.55
N TRP A 49 17.73 -2.06 -9.26
CA TRP A 49 16.82 -3.04 -8.66
C TRP A 49 15.35 -2.65 -8.85
N TYR A 50 14.96 -1.41 -8.56
CA TYR A 50 13.60 -0.93 -8.76
C TYR A 50 13.15 -1.03 -10.23
N LYS A 51 14.00 -0.58 -11.16
CA LYS A 51 13.78 -0.73 -12.61
C LYS A 51 13.58 -2.20 -12.96
N GLN A 52 14.38 -3.10 -12.40
CA GLN A 52 14.28 -4.53 -12.67
C GLN A 52 13.04 -5.18 -12.03
N MET A 53 12.58 -4.71 -10.86
CA MET A 53 11.31 -5.14 -10.25
C MET A 53 10.08 -4.74 -11.08
N PHE A 54 10.16 -3.63 -11.83
CA PHE A 54 9.09 -3.15 -12.73
C PHE A 54 9.18 -3.73 -14.14
N ILE A 55 10.38 -4.00 -14.65
CA ILE A 55 10.62 -4.61 -15.97
C ILE A 55 10.43 -6.11 -15.92
N ASP A 56 10.85 -6.73 -14.81
CA ASP A 56 10.81 -8.16 -14.59
C ASP A 56 9.90 -8.40 -13.37
N GLU A 57 8.59 -8.58 -13.61
CA GLU A 57 7.58 -8.90 -12.58
C GLU A 57 7.87 -10.23 -11.83
N THR A 58 9.07 -10.79 -12.00
CA THR A 58 9.58 -12.04 -11.44
C THR A 58 10.57 -11.83 -10.29
N ILE A 59 11.18 -10.64 -10.15
CA ILE A 59 12.17 -10.39 -9.10
C ILE A 59 11.49 -10.13 -7.77
N THR A 60 11.94 -10.88 -6.77
CA THR A 60 11.39 -10.94 -5.43
C THR A 60 12.11 -9.96 -4.51
N THR A 61 11.43 -9.41 -3.51
CA THR A 61 12.03 -8.55 -2.48
C THR A 61 12.89 -9.31 -1.46
N GLU A 62 13.19 -10.60 -1.65
CA GLU A 62 14.01 -11.38 -0.70
C GLU A 62 15.34 -11.82 -1.33
N GLU A 63 15.36 -12.26 -2.60
CA GLU A 63 16.57 -12.86 -3.19
C GLU A 63 17.71 -11.87 -3.50
N TYR A 64 17.42 -10.57 -3.59
CA TYR A 64 18.43 -9.53 -3.88
C TYR A 64 18.92 -8.79 -2.63
N PHE A 65 18.12 -8.80 -1.56
CA PHE A 65 18.37 -8.02 -0.33
C PHE A 65 19.57 -8.52 0.47
N ASP A 66 19.94 -9.80 0.36
CA ASP A 66 21.10 -10.38 1.05
C ASP A 66 22.45 -9.81 0.57
N SER A 67 22.48 -9.08 -0.54
CA SER A 67 23.73 -8.57 -1.15
C SER A 67 24.00 -7.07 -0.94
N PHE A 68 23.02 -6.30 -0.44
CA PHE A 68 23.13 -4.86 -0.24
C PHE A 68 23.01 -4.49 1.24
N ASP A 69 23.90 -3.61 1.70
CA ASP A 69 23.83 -3.02 3.05
C ASP A 69 22.70 -1.97 3.09
N MET A 70 21.46 -2.47 3.15
CA MET A 70 20.23 -1.69 3.29
C MET A 70 20.04 -1.16 4.72
N SER A 71 21.03 -1.31 5.61
CA SER A 71 20.97 -0.73 6.95
C SER A 71 20.94 0.80 6.92
N GLU A 72 21.23 1.41 5.76
CA GLU A 72 21.37 2.86 5.66
C GLU A 72 20.10 3.66 5.35
N VAL A 73 19.04 3.05 4.79
CA VAL A 73 17.78 3.73 4.44
C VAL A 73 16.60 2.79 4.70
N GLU A 74 15.63 3.22 5.49
CA GLU A 74 14.50 2.35 5.87
C GLU A 74 13.41 2.28 4.81
N HIS A 75 13.15 3.37 4.09
CA HIS A 75 12.02 3.47 3.16
C HIS A 75 12.36 4.23 1.88
N PHE A 76 11.81 3.72 0.77
CA PHE A 76 11.87 4.32 -0.56
C PHE A 76 10.46 4.47 -1.11
N ALA A 77 10.18 5.60 -1.75
CA ALA A 77 8.98 5.77 -2.55
C ALA A 77 9.36 6.28 -3.93
N PHE A 78 8.66 5.80 -4.95
CA PHE A 78 8.94 6.12 -6.34
C PHE A 78 7.68 6.62 -7.02
N ARG A 79 7.80 7.61 -7.91
CA ARG A 79 6.72 8.05 -8.78
C ARG A 79 7.24 8.38 -10.15
N THR A 80 6.56 7.88 -11.17
CA THR A 80 6.81 8.28 -12.54
C THR A 80 5.85 9.42 -12.92
N ILE A 81 6.41 10.56 -13.30
CA ILE A 81 5.71 11.71 -13.84
C ILE A 81 5.91 11.70 -15.36
N THR A 82 4.83 11.77 -16.11
CA THR A 82 4.88 11.88 -17.57
C THR A 82 4.29 13.22 -17.98
N ASP A 83 5.07 14.03 -18.68
CA ASP A 83 4.67 15.33 -19.22
C ASP A 83 4.94 15.40 -20.74
N GLY A 84 4.70 16.57 -21.33
CA GLY A 84 4.95 16.80 -22.77
C GLY A 84 6.43 16.73 -23.18
N SER A 85 7.36 16.64 -22.22
CA SER A 85 8.80 16.54 -22.43
C SER A 85 9.35 15.13 -22.23
N GLY A 86 8.58 14.22 -21.62
CA GLY A 86 8.95 12.82 -21.44
C GLY A 86 8.46 12.25 -20.12
N SER A 87 9.07 11.14 -19.71
CA SER A 87 8.77 10.47 -18.44
C SER A 87 9.98 10.59 -17.50
N GLN A 88 9.77 11.12 -16.31
CA GLN A 88 10.78 11.22 -15.25
C GLN A 88 10.33 10.39 -14.06
N THR A 89 11.26 9.69 -13.39
CA THR A 89 10.92 8.98 -12.14
C THR A 89 11.56 9.71 -10.97
N LEU A 90 10.75 10.08 -9.98
CA LEU A 90 11.23 10.61 -8.71
C LEU A 90 11.41 9.46 -7.73
N CYS A 91 12.48 9.51 -6.94
CA CYS A 91 12.70 8.67 -5.79
C CYS A 91 12.86 9.52 -4.54
N ILE A 92 12.16 9.13 -3.49
CA ILE A 92 12.23 9.77 -2.18
C ILE A 92 12.79 8.76 -1.19
N GLU A 93 13.86 9.16 -0.53
CA GLU A 93 14.48 8.42 0.56
C GLU A 93 14.07 9.09 1.89
N TYR A 94 13.51 8.30 2.80
CA TYR A 94 13.06 8.79 4.11
C TYR A 94 13.18 7.73 5.21
N THR A 95 13.21 8.20 6.45
CA THR A 95 13.28 7.38 7.66
C THR A 95 11.96 7.42 8.42
N GLN A 96 11.76 6.48 9.37
CA GLN A 96 10.64 6.58 10.30
C GLN A 96 10.71 7.87 11.15
N GLY A 97 11.92 8.36 11.45
CA GLY A 97 12.12 9.63 12.14
C GLY A 97 11.55 10.83 11.38
N ASP A 98 11.63 10.84 10.04
CA ASP A 98 11.08 11.92 9.21
C ASP A 98 9.55 11.91 9.23
N VAL A 99 8.95 10.72 9.16
CA VAL A 99 7.51 10.53 9.32
C VAL A 99 7.06 10.96 10.71
N ASP A 100 7.79 10.61 11.77
CA ASP A 100 7.48 11.00 13.15
C ASP A 100 7.64 12.51 13.38
N ALA A 101 8.58 13.17 12.70
CA ALA A 101 8.76 14.61 12.76
C ALA A 101 7.61 15.37 12.09
N LYS A 102 7.10 14.87 10.95
CA LYS A 102 5.99 15.49 10.21
C LYS A 102 4.62 15.13 10.76
N TYR A 103 4.42 13.87 11.13
CA TYR A 103 3.19 13.34 11.72
C TYR A 103 3.51 12.65 13.05
N PRO A 104 3.65 13.42 14.14
CA PRO A 104 3.87 12.87 15.47
C PRO A 104 2.82 11.82 15.83
N ARG A 105 3.27 10.70 16.40
CA ARG A 105 2.39 9.53 16.67
C ARG A 105 1.22 9.89 17.59
N ASP A 106 1.48 10.63 18.65
CA ASP A 106 0.46 11.10 19.60
C ASP A 106 -0.63 11.93 18.92
N GLN A 107 -0.23 12.91 18.09
CA GLN A 107 -1.14 13.76 17.32
C GLN A 107 -1.92 12.95 16.27
N TRP A 108 -1.26 11.99 15.62
CA TRP A 108 -1.91 11.11 14.65
C TRP A 108 -2.97 10.23 15.30
N ILE A 109 -2.65 9.61 16.44
CA ILE A 109 -3.62 8.82 17.23
C ILE A 109 -4.78 9.71 17.70
N GLN A 110 -4.49 10.94 18.16
CA GLN A 110 -5.54 11.88 18.54
C GLN A 110 -6.51 12.15 17.40
N MET A 111 -5.99 12.49 16.21
CA MET A 111 -6.80 12.74 15.02
C MET A 111 -7.68 11.53 14.66
N LEU A 112 -7.14 10.31 14.73
CA LEU A 112 -7.90 9.08 14.47
C LEU A 112 -9.07 8.93 15.45
N LEU A 113 -8.82 9.13 16.74
CA LEU A 113 -9.85 9.06 17.78
C LEU A 113 -10.94 10.13 17.58
N GLU A 114 -10.56 11.35 17.20
CA GLU A 114 -11.50 12.44 16.88
C GLU A 114 -12.37 12.13 15.66
N LYS A 115 -11.83 11.37 14.69
CA LYS A 115 -12.57 10.81 13.54
C LYS A 115 -13.44 9.59 13.92
N GLY A 116 -13.48 9.20 15.20
CA GLY A 116 -14.27 8.07 15.68
C GLY A 116 -13.65 6.70 15.36
N VAL A 117 -12.36 6.66 14.99
CA VAL A 117 -11.62 5.42 14.80
C VAL A 117 -11.39 4.77 16.16
N ARG A 118 -11.59 3.46 16.21
CA ARG A 118 -11.32 2.65 17.40
C ARG A 118 -10.09 1.77 17.12
N ILE A 119 -9.19 1.67 18.09
CA ILE A 119 -7.98 0.87 18.02
C ILE A 119 -8.14 -0.28 19.01
N ASP A 120 -8.48 -1.46 18.49
CA ASP A 120 -8.85 -2.63 19.31
C ASP A 120 -7.68 -3.56 19.58
N ASP A 121 -6.58 -3.50 18.82
CA ASP A 121 -5.38 -4.30 19.07
C ASP A 121 -4.14 -3.66 18.43
N TYR A 122 -2.99 -4.33 18.62
CA TYR A 122 -1.72 -3.89 18.05
C TYR A 122 -1.74 -3.84 16.51
N LYS A 123 -2.50 -4.73 15.85
CA LYS A 123 -2.59 -4.75 14.40
C LYS A 123 -3.33 -3.51 13.90
N ASP A 124 -4.44 -3.14 14.54
CA ASP A 124 -5.12 -1.86 14.24
C ASP A 124 -4.16 -0.68 14.44
N TYR A 125 -3.45 -0.63 15.58
CA TYR A 125 -2.49 0.44 15.89
C TYR A 125 -1.43 0.57 14.79
N LYS A 126 -0.77 -0.54 14.43
CA LYS A 126 0.27 -0.57 13.41
C LYS A 126 -0.26 -0.15 12.05
N GLU A 127 -1.39 -0.69 11.60
CA GLU A 127 -1.94 -0.41 10.27
C GLU A 127 -2.37 1.06 10.15
N TYR A 128 -2.94 1.65 11.20
CA TYR A 128 -3.25 3.07 11.21
C TYR A 128 -2.00 3.97 11.23
N LEU A 129 -0.90 3.53 11.84
CA LEU A 129 0.40 4.21 11.72
C LEU A 129 1.06 3.98 10.36
N ASP A 130 0.80 2.88 9.67
CA ASP A 130 1.31 2.66 8.31
C ASP A 130 0.61 3.58 7.28
N ILE A 131 -0.60 4.09 7.58
CA ILE A 131 -1.26 5.12 6.76
C ILE A 131 -0.44 6.42 6.72
N ARG A 132 0.07 6.93 7.86
CA ARG A 132 0.92 8.14 7.84
C ARG A 132 2.23 7.90 7.11
N THR A 133 2.82 6.71 7.23
CA THR A 133 4.03 6.35 6.49
C THR A 133 3.77 6.33 4.99
N SER A 134 2.57 5.91 4.56
CA SER A 134 2.16 5.94 3.15
C SER A 134 1.81 7.33 2.65
N LEU A 135 1.22 8.19 3.50
CA LEU A 135 0.92 9.59 3.18
C LEU A 135 2.19 10.41 2.99
N PHE A 136 3.22 10.16 3.79
CA PHE A 136 4.46 10.94 3.80
C PHE A 136 5.06 11.15 2.40
N PRO A 137 5.37 10.10 1.61
CA PRO A 137 5.92 10.30 0.28
C PRO A 137 4.90 10.89 -0.71
N GLU A 138 3.60 10.64 -0.57
CA GLU A 138 2.58 11.19 -1.48
C GLU A 138 2.60 12.73 -1.50
N GLU A 139 2.86 13.37 -0.36
CA GLU A 139 2.95 14.83 -0.27
C GLU A 139 4.19 15.43 -0.96
N TYR A 140 5.26 14.65 -1.15
CA TYR A 140 6.44 15.09 -1.92
C TYR A 140 6.30 14.81 -3.40
N LEU A 141 5.31 13.99 -3.77
CA LEU A 141 5.16 13.44 -5.10
C LEU A 141 4.08 14.17 -5.91
N VAL A 142 3.13 14.81 -5.24
CA VAL A 142 2.14 15.69 -5.86
C VAL A 142 2.71 17.12 -5.87
N ASP A 143 2.49 17.88 -6.94
CA ASP A 143 2.95 19.27 -7.09
C ASP A 143 2.62 20.11 -5.84
N ASP A 144 3.44 21.15 -5.59
CA ASP A 144 3.57 21.98 -4.36
C ASP A 144 2.27 22.52 -3.69
N ASP A 145 1.08 22.25 -4.24
CA ASP A 145 -0.24 22.73 -3.80
C ASP A 145 -1.20 21.59 -3.39
N VAL A 146 -0.73 20.50 -2.79
CA VAL A 146 -1.65 19.60 -2.04
C VAL A 146 -2.16 20.36 -0.83
N ASP A 147 -3.30 21.04 -1.00
CA ASP A 147 -3.96 21.71 0.12
C ASP A 147 -4.34 20.68 1.19
N ALA A 148 -4.44 21.14 2.44
CA ALA A 148 -4.81 20.32 3.60
C ALA A 148 -6.12 19.55 3.39
N PHE A 149 -6.99 20.02 2.50
CA PHE A 149 -8.19 19.33 2.07
C PHE A 149 -7.90 17.98 1.39
N GLU A 150 -6.93 17.93 0.48
CA GLU A 150 -6.58 16.70 -0.24
C GLU A 150 -5.89 15.70 0.69
N GLN A 151 -5.07 16.18 1.64
CA GLN A 151 -4.48 15.34 2.69
C GLN A 151 -5.56 14.71 3.58
N SER A 152 -6.51 15.52 4.07
CA SER A 152 -7.61 14.99 4.89
C SER A 152 -8.47 13.98 4.12
N ALA A 153 -8.75 14.24 2.84
CA ALA A 153 -9.51 13.32 1.99
C ALA A 153 -8.75 12.01 1.75
N TYR A 154 -7.43 12.05 1.57
CA TYR A 154 -6.59 10.86 1.47
C TYR A 154 -6.66 10.03 2.76
N ILE A 155 -6.47 10.68 3.91
CA ILE A 155 -6.53 10.02 5.22
C ILE A 155 -7.89 9.34 5.43
N ASP A 156 -8.99 10.06 5.16
CA ASP A 156 -10.35 9.53 5.31
C ASP A 156 -10.59 8.33 4.38
N LYS A 157 -10.08 8.39 3.16
CA LYS A 157 -10.16 7.28 2.19
C LYS A 157 -9.42 6.04 2.70
N GLU A 158 -8.18 6.17 3.17
CA GLU A 158 -7.40 5.03 3.67
C GLU A 158 -7.98 4.45 4.97
N ILE A 159 -8.47 5.30 5.89
CA ILE A 159 -9.20 4.85 7.08
C ILE A 159 -10.44 4.04 6.68
N LYS A 160 -11.26 4.57 5.75
CA LYS A 160 -12.48 3.89 5.27
C LYS A 160 -12.14 2.54 4.65
N LYS A 161 -11.10 2.47 3.82
CA LYS A 161 -10.59 1.23 3.21
C LYS A 161 -10.19 0.21 4.27
N TYR A 162 -9.43 0.61 5.27
CA TYR A 162 -9.03 -0.28 6.36
C TYR A 162 -10.25 -0.81 7.14
N GLN A 163 -11.18 0.07 7.51
CA GLN A 163 -12.39 -0.30 8.24
C GLN A 163 -13.27 -1.28 7.45
N ARG A 164 -13.39 -1.10 6.14
CA ARG A 164 -14.10 -2.04 5.26
C ARG A 164 -13.46 -3.43 5.23
N ILE A 165 -12.14 -3.50 5.14
CA ILE A 165 -11.41 -4.77 5.23
C ILE A 165 -11.64 -5.43 6.60
N GLN A 166 -11.63 -4.66 7.68
CA GLN A 166 -11.89 -5.20 9.02
C GLN A 166 -13.32 -5.70 9.19
N GLU A 167 -14.31 -4.97 8.67
CA GLU A 167 -15.70 -5.43 8.63
C GLU A 167 -15.84 -6.74 7.84
N ALA A 168 -15.19 -6.85 6.69
CA ALA A 168 -15.19 -8.04 5.86
C ALA A 168 -14.50 -9.24 6.55
N ARG A 169 -13.38 -9.01 7.24
CA ARG A 169 -12.69 -10.04 8.07
C ARG A 169 -13.56 -10.54 9.22
N ARG A 170 -14.36 -9.66 9.84
CA ARG A 170 -15.28 -10.06 10.93
C ARG A 170 -16.41 -10.94 10.42
N THR A 171 -16.92 -10.66 9.22
CA THR A 171 -18.01 -11.45 8.61
C THR A 171 -17.50 -12.75 7.98
N ASN A 172 -16.24 -12.80 7.53
CA ASN A 172 -15.62 -13.97 6.90
C ASN A 172 -14.20 -14.23 7.46
N PRO A 173 -14.09 -14.76 8.69
CA PRO A 173 -12.81 -14.91 9.39
C PRO A 173 -11.85 -15.91 8.73
N ASP A 174 -12.35 -16.83 7.90
CA ASP A 174 -11.54 -17.83 7.20
C ASP A 174 -10.76 -17.25 6.00
N VAL A 175 -11.14 -16.05 5.54
CA VAL A 175 -10.47 -15.34 4.44
C VAL A 175 -9.28 -14.55 4.99
N LYS A 176 -8.07 -15.01 4.66
CA LYS A 176 -6.82 -14.40 5.15
C LYS A 176 -6.51 -13.06 4.49
N ASN A 177 -6.72 -12.97 3.18
CA ASN A 177 -6.30 -11.83 2.36
C ASN A 177 -7.51 -11.14 1.73
N TRP A 178 -7.45 -9.82 1.65
CA TRP A 178 -8.52 -8.97 1.15
C TRP A 178 -7.94 -7.90 0.24
N THR A 179 -8.67 -7.55 -0.80
CA THR A 179 -8.33 -6.46 -1.71
C THR A 179 -9.49 -5.48 -1.81
N MET A 180 -9.19 -4.19 -1.94
CA MET A 180 -10.22 -3.20 -2.23
C MET A 180 -10.38 -3.06 -3.73
N ILE A 181 -11.60 -3.24 -4.22
CA ILE A 181 -11.98 -2.88 -5.59
C ILE A 181 -13.17 -1.94 -5.52
N GLY A 182 -12.96 -0.70 -5.97
CA GLY A 182 -13.93 0.37 -5.74
C GLY A 182 -14.11 0.60 -4.23
N GLU A 183 -15.36 0.52 -3.77
CA GLU A 183 -15.69 0.66 -2.34
C GLU A 183 -15.81 -0.68 -1.59
N ASN A 184 -15.60 -1.81 -2.27
CA ASN A 184 -15.84 -3.14 -1.73
C ASN A 184 -14.53 -3.84 -1.36
N ALA A 185 -14.53 -4.45 -0.16
CA ALA A 185 -13.50 -5.39 0.27
C ALA A 185 -13.85 -6.78 -0.25
N LEU A 186 -13.04 -7.31 -1.16
CA LEU A 186 -13.25 -8.60 -1.80
C LEU A 186 -12.14 -9.60 -1.39
N PRO A 187 -12.46 -10.89 -1.19
CA PRO A 187 -11.46 -11.90 -0.85
C PRO A 187 -10.35 -12.01 -1.89
N SER A 188 -9.09 -12.00 -1.46
CA SER A 188 -7.95 -12.37 -2.31
C SER A 188 -7.67 -13.85 -2.11
N ILE A 189 -8.09 -14.68 -3.06
CA ILE A 189 -7.98 -16.14 -2.99
C ILE A 189 -7.09 -16.59 -4.16
N PRO A 190 -6.06 -17.43 -3.92
CA PRO A 190 -5.25 -17.98 -4.99
C PRO A 190 -6.11 -18.64 -6.07
N GLY A 191 -5.87 -18.32 -7.34
CA GLY A 191 -6.67 -18.82 -8.46
C GLY A 191 -8.01 -18.09 -8.69
N ARG A 192 -8.32 -17.02 -7.95
CA ARG A 192 -9.47 -16.14 -8.22
C ARG A 192 -9.03 -14.80 -8.78
N MET A 193 -9.77 -14.28 -9.75
CA MET A 193 -9.59 -12.93 -10.26
C MET A 193 -10.89 -12.15 -10.36
N TYR A 194 -10.78 -10.83 -10.24
CA TYR A 194 -11.92 -9.92 -10.39
C TYR A 194 -11.81 -9.16 -11.70
N VAL A 195 -12.85 -9.25 -12.54
CA VAL A 195 -12.88 -8.67 -13.87
C VAL A 195 -14.02 -7.67 -13.98
N CYS A 196 -13.67 -6.41 -14.23
CA CYS A 196 -14.63 -5.37 -14.52
C CYS A 196 -15.02 -5.43 -15.99
N LYS A 197 -16.30 -5.63 -16.29
CA LYS A 197 -16.82 -5.49 -17.65
C LYS A 197 -17.06 -4.01 -17.94
N THR A 198 -16.40 -3.48 -18.96
CA THR A 198 -16.58 -2.11 -19.44
C THR A 198 -17.21 -2.12 -20.83
N GLU A 199 -17.67 -0.96 -21.32
CA GLU A 199 -18.15 -0.85 -22.70
C GLU A 199 -17.09 -1.22 -23.74
N SER A 200 -15.81 -1.02 -23.40
CA SER A 200 -14.64 -1.26 -24.25
C SER A 200 -14.03 -2.66 -24.10
N GLY A 201 -14.52 -3.52 -23.20
CA GLY A 201 -13.99 -4.87 -23.01
C GLY A 201 -13.93 -5.30 -21.54
N PHE A 202 -12.86 -5.99 -21.16
CA PHE A 202 -12.68 -6.54 -19.82
C PHE A 202 -11.40 -6.00 -19.18
N LYS A 203 -11.52 -5.48 -17.95
CA LYS A 203 -10.38 -4.98 -17.17
C LYS A 203 -10.21 -5.80 -15.90
N ILE A 204 -9.09 -6.52 -15.80
CA ILE A 204 -8.71 -7.23 -14.58
C ILE A 204 -8.41 -6.18 -13.49
N LYS A 205 -9.05 -6.33 -12.32
CA LYS A 205 -8.94 -5.42 -11.17
C LYS A 205 -8.20 -6.03 -9.98
N SER A 206 -8.16 -7.36 -9.88
CA SER A 206 -7.34 -8.05 -8.89
C SER A 206 -5.85 -7.84 -9.19
N LYS A 207 -5.07 -7.44 -8.19
CA LYS A 207 -3.62 -7.61 -8.22
C LYS A 207 -3.32 -9.09 -7.98
N ALA A 208 -2.36 -9.66 -8.72
CA ALA A 208 -1.80 -10.95 -8.32
C ALA A 208 -1.24 -10.80 -6.91
N THR A 209 -1.72 -11.60 -5.95
CA THR A 209 -1.15 -11.57 -4.61
C THR A 209 0.23 -12.23 -4.62
N SER A 210 1.08 -11.76 -3.73
CA SER A 210 2.51 -12.07 -3.58
C SER A 210 2.85 -13.57 -3.58
N HIS A 211 4.09 -13.88 -4.00
CA HIS A 211 4.85 -15.15 -3.90
C HIS A 211 4.10 -16.49 -3.99
N GLY A 212 4.36 -17.21 -5.08
CA GLY A 212 3.97 -18.61 -5.24
C GLY A 212 2.51 -18.82 -5.65
N GLU A 213 1.72 -17.75 -5.76
CA GLU A 213 0.38 -17.85 -6.33
C GLU A 213 0.44 -18.05 -7.85
N PRO A 214 -0.53 -18.79 -8.42
CA PRO A 214 -0.65 -18.96 -9.87
C PRO A 214 -0.70 -17.58 -10.53
N LYS A 215 0.04 -17.41 -11.63
CA LYS A 215 -0.07 -16.22 -12.50
C LYS A 215 -0.73 -16.62 -13.80
N LEU A 216 -1.49 -15.70 -14.39
CA LEU A 216 -1.98 -15.87 -15.75
C LEU A 216 -0.80 -15.84 -16.71
N SER A 217 -0.81 -16.73 -17.70
CA SER A 217 0.05 -16.55 -18.86
C SER A 217 -0.33 -15.26 -19.60
N GLU A 218 0.61 -14.69 -20.36
CA GLU A 218 0.32 -13.50 -21.16
C GLU A 218 -0.83 -13.74 -22.15
N GLU A 219 -0.89 -14.94 -22.73
CA GLU A 219 -1.97 -15.37 -23.62
C GLU A 219 -3.32 -15.40 -22.89
N GLN A 220 -3.39 -16.06 -21.72
CA GLN A 220 -4.61 -16.11 -20.90
C GLN A 220 -5.09 -14.72 -20.50
N ARG A 221 -4.16 -13.84 -20.10
CA ARG A 221 -4.46 -12.45 -19.75
C ARG A 221 -5.03 -11.69 -20.96
N THR A 222 -4.40 -11.83 -22.11
CA THR A 222 -4.80 -11.16 -23.36
C THR A 222 -6.16 -11.66 -23.84
N ASP A 223 -6.38 -12.97 -23.80
CA ASP A 223 -7.64 -13.60 -24.21
C ASP A 223 -8.80 -13.20 -23.28
N LEU A 224 -8.55 -13.13 -21.98
CA LEU A 224 -9.54 -12.64 -21.03
C LEU A 224 -9.86 -11.16 -21.27
N GLN A 225 -8.85 -10.30 -21.42
CA GLN A 225 -9.05 -8.85 -21.56
C GLN A 225 -9.74 -8.47 -22.89
N ASN A 226 -9.34 -9.11 -23.98
CA ASN A 226 -9.78 -8.74 -25.33
C ASN A 226 -10.99 -9.54 -25.81
N LYS A 227 -11.10 -10.82 -25.42
CA LYS A 227 -12.12 -11.74 -25.92
C LYS A 227 -13.10 -12.19 -24.83
N GLY A 228 -12.79 -11.94 -23.55
CA GLY A 228 -13.60 -12.42 -22.43
C GLY A 228 -13.51 -13.93 -22.22
N ILE A 229 -12.46 -14.59 -22.72
CA ILE A 229 -12.29 -16.04 -22.56
C ILE A 229 -11.76 -16.30 -21.15
N GLU A 230 -12.52 -17.04 -20.34
CA GLU A 230 -12.14 -17.41 -18.99
C GLU A 230 -10.98 -18.43 -19.02
N PRO A 231 -9.86 -18.17 -18.31
CA PRO A 231 -8.72 -19.07 -18.31
C PRO A 231 -8.99 -20.32 -17.46
N GLU A 232 -8.58 -21.48 -17.98
CA GLU A 232 -8.74 -22.76 -17.27
C GLU A 232 -7.98 -22.76 -15.93
N GLY A 233 -8.59 -23.34 -14.90
CA GLY A 233 -8.02 -23.42 -13.55
C GLY A 233 -8.19 -22.14 -12.72
N TRP A 234 -8.88 -21.13 -13.24
CA TRP A 234 -9.17 -19.89 -12.55
C TRP A 234 -10.67 -19.68 -12.31
N GLU A 235 -10.99 -19.09 -11.17
CA GLU A 235 -12.30 -18.53 -10.89
C GLU A 235 -12.35 -17.06 -11.33
N VAL A 236 -13.14 -16.76 -12.35
CA VAL A 236 -13.36 -15.39 -12.81
C VAL A 236 -14.63 -14.85 -12.17
N VAL A 237 -14.47 -13.78 -11.39
CA VAL A 237 -15.59 -13.09 -10.74
C VAL A 237 -15.81 -11.74 -11.40
N TYR A 238 -16.97 -11.55 -12.02
CA TYR A 238 -17.31 -10.30 -12.67
C TYR A 238 -17.80 -9.26 -11.69
N ILE A 239 -17.37 -8.02 -11.91
CA ILE A 239 -17.74 -6.87 -11.11
C ILE A 239 -18.12 -5.67 -11.99
N ASP A 240 -18.93 -4.77 -11.43
CA ASP A 240 -19.22 -3.47 -12.04
C ASP A 240 -18.09 -2.45 -11.77
N GLU A 241 -18.22 -1.24 -12.31
CA GLU A 241 -17.23 -0.16 -12.14
C GLU A 241 -17.08 0.30 -10.68
N LYS A 242 -18.10 0.07 -9.85
CA LYS A 242 -18.09 0.38 -8.40
C LYS A 242 -17.51 -0.77 -7.57
N GLY A 243 -17.23 -1.91 -8.20
CA GLY A 243 -16.69 -3.11 -7.58
C GLY A 243 -17.75 -4.04 -7.00
N ASN A 244 -19.03 -3.89 -7.36
CA ASN A 244 -20.10 -4.81 -6.94
C ASN A 244 -20.07 -6.06 -7.82
N LEU A 245 -20.38 -7.22 -7.24
CA LEU A 245 -20.51 -8.49 -7.97
C LEU A 245 -21.68 -8.41 -8.98
N VAL A 246 -21.48 -8.94 -10.19
CA VAL A 246 -22.47 -8.97 -11.29
C VAL A 246 -22.78 -10.39 -11.70
#